data_AF-A0AA43BY76-F1
#
_entry.id   AF-A0AA43BY76-F1
#
_cell.length_a   1.000
_cell.length_b   1.000
_cell.length_c   1.000
_cell.angle_alpha   90.00
_cell.angle_beta   90.00
_cell.angle_gamma   90.00
#
_symmetry.space_group_name_H-M   'P 1'
#
loop_
_entity.id
_entity.type
_entity.pdbx_description
1 polymer ?
#
loop_
_entity_poly.entity_id
_entity_poly.type
_entity_poly.pdbx_seq_one_letter_code
_entity_poly.pdbx_strand_id
1 'polypeptide(L)'
;GLTALHCRIGGMLALVVATACAGAPPASPPAPTASATSCDIVAPLANAPDTIRIALTDPVMVGRAEGPVNFSEALLGAHLYESLVRLDCTGVLQPGLAVAWLRESERWAFRVRSDALLWDGAPLTAAMVVSAWPLPRDEWLPTVSADGRVTVRVPDGSSLDALAQPRAAIRIGGPGGGIPMGSGPYGIAGLRPDGILVAPAGGSRSPVLAFRRVAGADLRDVLDGGTDMLVTDVPAVADYAAGLQGFDVVALPWDRTYVFASSAWVSGTALADERVALARDVVPAAARPADPAEWPSAVAECKAVAPASGRAEADSSLHILYDRDDPIGRSLAERIVALSADRRLTGLGVSREDLLARLDDGRDQGYLVAVPRRLADPCTVQALERVGAVPLIDVRRTLIVRRGIAHIAVDGFGIPAVRLR
;
A
#
# COMPACT_ATOMS: atom_id res chain seq x y z
N GLY A 1 8.16 -48.74 -62.31
CA GLY A 1 7.66 -50.12 -62.20
C GLY A 1 8.84 -51.05 -62.05
N LEU A 2 8.71 -52.05 -61.16
CA LEU A 2 9.59 -53.23 -60.92
C LEU A 2 11.06 -52.88 -60.57
N THR A 3 11.79 -53.43 -59.60
CA THR A 3 11.78 -54.69 -58.85
C THR A 3 12.89 -54.53 -57.78
N ALA A 4 12.60 -54.65 -56.49
CA ALA A 4 12.91 -55.80 -55.61
C ALA A 4 14.40 -56.24 -55.54
N LEU A 5 15.01 -56.21 -54.35
CA LEU A 5 15.68 -57.39 -53.79
C LEU A 5 15.88 -57.32 -52.26
N HIS A 6 15.68 -58.48 -51.65
CA HIS A 6 15.59 -58.79 -50.23
C HIS A 6 16.95 -59.12 -49.60
N CYS A 7 17.05 -58.97 -48.26
CA CYS A 7 17.71 -59.95 -47.37
C CYS A 7 17.26 -59.64 -45.92
N ARG A 8 16.40 -60.45 -45.28
CA ARG A 8 16.72 -61.58 -44.37
C ARG A 8 17.60 -61.14 -43.18
N ILE A 9 17.40 -61.49 -41.91
CA ILE A 9 16.58 -62.43 -41.11
C ILE A 9 16.82 -61.98 -39.64
N GLY A 10 15.90 -62.27 -38.71
CA GLY A 10 16.27 -62.42 -37.29
C GLY A 10 15.24 -61.83 -36.36
N GLY A 11 14.47 -62.70 -35.71
CA GLY A 11 13.27 -62.35 -34.98
C GLY A 11 13.47 -61.93 -33.53
N MET A 12 12.39 -61.48 -32.91
CA MET A 12 12.02 -61.87 -31.55
C MET A 12 10.58 -61.45 -31.29
N LEU A 13 9.79 -62.43 -30.83
CA LEU A 13 8.43 -62.27 -30.37
C LEU A 13 8.46 -61.50 -29.04
N ALA A 14 7.80 -60.34 -28.97
CA ALA A 14 7.53 -59.65 -27.71
C ALA A 14 6.11 -59.05 -27.73
N LEU A 15 5.30 -59.60 -26.83
CA LEU A 15 3.93 -59.24 -26.49
C LEU A 15 3.90 -57.78 -25.99
N VAL A 16 3.29 -56.84 -26.73
CA VAL A 16 3.10 -55.46 -26.25
C VAL A 16 1.75 -55.37 -25.55
N VAL A 17 1.80 -55.25 -24.22
CA VAL A 17 0.67 -54.88 -23.36
C VAL A 17 0.41 -53.38 -23.56
N ALA A 18 -0.80 -53.01 -23.97
CA ALA A 18 -1.23 -51.62 -24.08
C ALA A 18 -1.49 -51.04 -22.68
N THR A 19 -0.50 -50.37 -22.10
CA THR A 19 -0.69 -49.49 -20.95
C THR A 19 -1.17 -48.13 -21.43
N ALA A 20 -2.45 -47.85 -21.23
CA ALA A 20 -3.02 -46.51 -21.35
C ALA A 20 -2.41 -45.62 -20.25
N CYS A 21 -1.47 -44.75 -20.63
CA CYS A 21 -1.02 -43.68 -19.75
C CYS A 21 -2.15 -42.65 -19.60
N ALA A 22 -2.86 -42.71 -18.48
CA ALA A 22 -3.63 -41.57 -17.99
C ALA A 22 -2.64 -40.41 -17.76
N GLY A 23 -2.75 -39.37 -18.59
CA GLY A 23 -1.94 -38.16 -18.45
C GLY A 23 -2.21 -37.50 -17.11
N ALA A 24 -1.17 -37.37 -16.29
CA ALA A 24 -1.23 -36.56 -15.08
C ALA A 24 -1.56 -35.10 -15.45
N PRO A 25 -2.38 -34.38 -14.66
CA PRO A 25 -2.59 -32.96 -14.88
C PRO A 25 -1.24 -32.21 -14.82
N PRO A 26 -1.05 -31.15 -15.62
CA PRO A 26 0.21 -30.40 -15.63
C PRO A 26 0.51 -29.88 -14.22
N ALA A 27 1.70 -30.22 -13.73
CA ALA A 27 2.19 -29.74 -12.44
C ALA A 27 2.23 -28.21 -12.43
N SER A 28 1.64 -27.60 -11.39
CA SER A 28 1.71 -26.16 -11.19
C SER A 28 3.18 -25.73 -11.07
N PRO A 29 3.59 -24.61 -11.70
CA PRO A 29 4.94 -24.08 -11.52
C PRO A 29 5.20 -23.82 -10.04
N PRO A 30 6.41 -24.15 -9.52
CA PRO A 30 6.75 -23.89 -8.14
C PRO A 30 6.67 -22.39 -7.85
N ALA A 31 6.03 -22.03 -6.75
CA ALA A 31 6.02 -20.65 -6.26
C ALA A 31 7.48 -20.17 -6.09
N PRO A 32 7.80 -18.91 -6.42
CA PRO A 32 9.11 -18.37 -6.13
C PRO A 32 9.39 -18.56 -4.63
N THR A 33 10.45 -19.30 -4.34
CA THR A 33 10.89 -19.55 -2.96
C THR A 33 11.34 -18.22 -2.38
N ALA A 34 10.75 -17.82 -1.26
CA ALA A 34 11.04 -16.56 -0.57
C ALA A 34 12.56 -16.43 -0.35
N SER A 35 13.22 -15.61 -1.17
CA SER A 35 14.63 -15.29 -0.96
C SER A 35 14.68 -14.26 0.16
N ALA A 36 15.29 -14.65 1.28
CA ALA A 36 15.46 -13.82 2.47
C ALA A 36 16.38 -12.63 2.19
N THR A 37 15.83 -11.55 1.64
CA THR A 37 16.28 -10.19 1.95
C THR A 37 15.33 -9.70 3.01
N SER A 38 15.65 -9.98 4.27
CA SER A 38 14.71 -9.88 5.38
C SER A 38 14.20 -8.42 5.51
N CYS A 39 12.91 -8.23 5.25
CA CYS A 39 12.19 -6.99 5.53
C CYS A 39 11.93 -6.80 7.04
N ASP A 40 12.68 -7.51 7.89
CA ASP A 40 12.64 -7.37 9.33
C ASP A 40 13.53 -6.19 9.72
N ILE A 41 12.91 -5.19 10.31
CA ILE A 41 13.56 -3.95 10.73
C ILE A 41 13.89 -3.95 12.22
N VAL A 42 13.27 -4.86 12.98
CA VAL A 42 13.59 -5.13 14.39
C VAL A 42 13.59 -6.63 14.61
N ALA A 43 14.69 -7.18 15.12
CA ALA A 43 14.86 -8.62 15.27
C ALA A 43 13.88 -9.27 16.27
N PRO A 44 13.48 -10.53 16.06
CA PRO A 44 12.62 -11.27 16.98
C PRO A 44 13.27 -11.53 18.34
N LEU A 45 12.43 -11.70 19.37
CA LEU A 45 12.86 -11.83 20.76
C LEU A 45 12.32 -13.08 21.44
N ALA A 46 13.14 -13.62 22.34
CA ALA A 46 12.78 -14.73 23.23
C ALA A 46 11.65 -14.36 24.21
N ASN A 47 11.63 -13.13 24.77
CA ASN A 47 10.63 -12.69 25.77
C ASN A 47 10.03 -11.32 25.41
N ALA A 48 8.89 -11.31 24.73
CA ALA A 48 8.08 -10.14 24.42
C ALA A 48 7.16 -9.83 25.61
N PRO A 49 6.81 -8.56 25.84
CA PRO A 49 5.85 -8.18 26.87
C PRO A 49 4.46 -8.77 26.57
N ASP A 50 3.57 -8.77 27.56
CA ASP A 50 2.17 -9.18 27.36
C ASP A 50 1.39 -8.15 26.51
N THR A 51 1.84 -6.89 26.50
CA THR A 51 1.20 -5.80 25.76
C THR A 51 2.23 -4.87 25.16
N ILE A 52 2.00 -4.47 23.91
CA ILE A 52 2.77 -3.43 23.20
C ILE A 52 1.86 -2.22 22.99
N ARG A 53 2.29 -1.04 23.44
CA ARG A 53 1.56 0.23 23.26
C ARG A 53 2.01 0.93 21.98
N ILE A 54 1.08 1.12 21.04
CA ILE A 54 1.35 1.71 19.72
C ILE A 54 0.62 3.04 19.62
N ALA A 55 1.32 4.13 19.30
CA ALA A 55 0.71 5.44 19.11
C ALA A 55 0.15 5.62 17.69
N LEU A 56 -1.07 6.12 17.60
CA LEU A 56 -1.77 6.54 16.38
C LEU A 56 -1.79 8.07 16.33
N THR A 57 -1.01 8.64 15.42
CA THR A 57 -0.77 10.09 15.33
C THR A 57 -1.82 10.83 14.51
N ASP A 58 -2.63 10.10 13.73
CA ASP A 58 -3.73 10.63 12.95
C ASP A 58 -5.08 10.21 13.54
N PRO A 59 -6.17 10.96 13.26
CA PRO A 59 -7.52 10.51 13.59
C PRO A 59 -7.83 9.15 12.93
N VAL A 60 -8.32 8.19 13.71
CA VAL A 60 -8.66 6.85 13.22
C VAL A 60 -10.16 6.59 13.26
N MET A 61 -10.77 6.24 12.14
CA MET A 61 -12.12 5.70 12.11
C MET A 61 -12.07 4.18 12.06
N VAL A 62 -12.44 3.52 13.15
CA VAL A 62 -12.47 2.05 13.19
C VAL A 62 -13.65 1.57 12.36
N GLY A 63 -13.39 0.66 11.42
CA GLY A 63 -14.43 0.03 10.62
C GLY A 63 -14.82 0.76 9.34
N ARG A 64 -13.99 1.66 8.83
CA ARG A 64 -14.12 2.18 7.46
C ARG A 64 -14.06 1.03 6.45
N ALA A 65 -15.16 0.82 5.71
CA ALA A 65 -15.28 -0.29 4.77
C ALA A 65 -14.40 -0.09 3.52
N GLU A 66 -14.20 1.15 3.12
CA GLU A 66 -13.45 1.61 1.94
C GLU A 66 -11.92 1.48 2.12
N GLY A 67 -11.47 1.17 3.33
CA GLY A 67 -10.05 1.06 3.68
C GLY A 67 -9.47 2.33 4.29
N PRO A 68 -8.16 2.34 4.58
CA PRO A 68 -7.52 3.42 5.31
C PRO A 68 -7.37 4.68 4.45
N VAL A 69 -7.62 5.86 5.04
CA VAL A 69 -7.42 7.17 4.38
C VAL A 69 -6.17 7.91 4.88
N ASN A 70 -5.60 7.45 5.98
CA ASN A 70 -4.38 7.99 6.57
C ASN A 70 -3.46 6.86 7.06
N PHE A 71 -2.26 7.23 7.51
CA PHE A 71 -1.25 6.27 7.90
C PHE A 71 -1.63 5.50 9.17
N SER A 72 -2.19 6.17 10.18
CA SER A 72 -2.61 5.51 11.42
C SER A 72 -3.67 4.42 11.18
N GLU A 73 -4.60 4.63 10.25
CA GLU A 73 -5.54 3.60 9.83
C GLU A 73 -4.89 2.47 9.04
N ALA A 74 -3.90 2.79 8.19
CA ALA A 74 -3.16 1.78 7.44
C ALA A 74 -2.31 0.91 8.38
N LEU A 75 -1.68 1.51 9.39
CA LEU A 75 -0.92 0.85 10.44
C LEU A 75 -1.80 -0.10 11.27
N LEU A 76 -2.96 0.36 11.72
CA LEU A 76 -3.94 -0.50 12.39
C LEU A 76 -4.43 -1.62 11.45
N GLY A 77 -4.77 -1.26 10.22
CA GLY A 77 -5.27 -2.17 9.19
C GLY A 77 -4.30 -3.30 8.86
N ALA A 78 -2.98 -3.05 8.86
CA ALA A 78 -1.95 -4.04 8.59
C ALA A 78 -1.90 -5.19 9.62
N HIS A 79 -2.49 -5.00 10.80
CA HIS A 79 -2.62 -6.04 11.81
C HIS A 79 -3.96 -6.77 11.72
N LEU A 80 -4.99 -6.08 11.23
CA LEU A 80 -6.39 -6.50 11.24
C LEU A 80 -6.81 -7.24 9.96
N TYR A 81 -6.41 -6.74 8.80
CA TYR A 81 -6.93 -7.16 7.52
C TYR A 81 -5.82 -7.67 6.60
N GLU A 82 -6.18 -8.54 5.67
CA GLU A 82 -5.24 -9.06 4.68
C GLU A 82 -5.75 -8.83 3.27
N SER A 83 -4.84 -8.52 2.37
CA SER A 83 -5.03 -8.53 0.93
C SER A 83 -4.80 -9.92 0.34
N LEU A 84 -5.22 -10.12 -0.92
CA LEU A 84 -4.92 -11.36 -1.65
C LEU A 84 -3.41 -11.62 -1.74
N VAL A 85 -2.65 -10.59 -2.07
CA VAL A 85 -1.19 -10.61 -2.20
C VAL A 85 -0.61 -9.49 -1.36
N ARG A 86 0.67 -9.57 -1.01
CA ARG A 86 1.38 -8.51 -0.29
C ARG A 86 2.58 -8.07 -1.10
N LEU A 87 3.07 -6.85 -0.90
CA LEU A 87 4.39 -6.46 -1.36
C LEU A 87 5.35 -6.53 -0.19
N ASP A 88 6.50 -7.15 -0.38
CA ASP A 88 7.61 -6.96 0.53
C ASP A 88 8.27 -5.58 0.34
N CYS A 89 9.19 -5.23 1.23
CA CYS A 89 9.92 -3.97 1.22
C CYS A 89 10.72 -3.72 -0.08
N THR A 90 11.05 -4.77 -0.84
CA THR A 90 11.71 -4.67 -2.16
C THR A 90 10.72 -4.45 -3.30
N GLY A 91 9.43 -4.66 -3.04
CA GLY A 91 8.35 -4.54 -4.01
C GLY A 91 8.08 -5.83 -4.78
N VAL A 92 8.51 -6.97 -4.26
CA VAL A 92 8.17 -8.25 -4.84
C VAL A 92 6.84 -8.72 -4.25
N LEU A 93 5.96 -9.22 -5.11
CA LEU A 93 4.70 -9.82 -4.69
C LEU A 93 4.95 -11.09 -3.88
N GLN A 94 4.37 -11.12 -2.69
CA GLN A 94 4.43 -12.20 -1.72
C GLN A 94 3.02 -12.75 -1.45
N PRO A 95 2.92 -14.03 -1.01
CA PRO A 95 1.68 -14.59 -0.52
C PRO A 95 1.02 -13.74 0.59
N GLY A 96 -0.28 -13.48 0.43
CA GLY A 96 -1.17 -12.91 1.45
C GLY A 96 -2.23 -13.95 1.83
N LEU A 97 -3.50 -13.62 1.60
CA LEU A 97 -4.59 -14.61 1.62
C LEU A 97 -4.42 -15.66 0.52
N ALA A 98 -3.93 -15.25 -0.65
CA ALA A 98 -3.61 -16.15 -1.74
C ALA A 98 -2.20 -16.72 -1.58
N VAL A 99 -2.08 -18.04 -1.59
CA VAL A 99 -0.79 -18.77 -1.52
C VAL A 99 -0.19 -19.03 -2.90
N ALA A 100 -0.99 -18.91 -3.94
CA ALA A 100 -0.56 -19.03 -5.33
C ALA A 100 -1.53 -18.30 -6.24
N TRP A 101 -1.02 -17.78 -7.36
CA TRP A 101 -1.82 -17.21 -8.42
C TRP A 101 -1.19 -17.50 -9.77
N LEU A 102 -2.02 -17.59 -10.80
CA LEU A 102 -1.59 -17.77 -12.18
C LEU A 102 -2.53 -17.05 -13.13
N ARG A 103 -2.03 -16.68 -14.31
CA ARG A 103 -2.82 -16.07 -15.37
C ARG A 103 -3.53 -17.17 -16.17
N GLU A 104 -4.84 -17.10 -16.25
CA GLU A 104 -5.73 -17.96 -17.04
C GLU A 104 -6.45 -17.08 -18.09
N SER A 105 -5.92 -17.06 -19.31
CA SER A 105 -6.35 -16.13 -20.36
C SER A 105 -6.28 -14.66 -19.88
N GLU A 106 -7.43 -13.98 -19.82
CA GLU A 106 -7.53 -12.56 -19.40
C GLU A 106 -7.81 -12.38 -17.90
N ARG A 107 -7.74 -13.45 -17.11
CA ARG A 107 -8.02 -13.42 -15.68
C ARG A 107 -6.84 -13.96 -14.88
N TRP A 108 -6.71 -13.49 -13.66
CA TRP A 108 -5.81 -14.07 -12.67
C TRP A 108 -6.62 -14.94 -11.73
N ALA A 109 -6.21 -16.18 -11.55
CA ALA A 109 -6.83 -17.13 -10.63
C ALA A 109 -5.97 -17.26 -9.37
N PHE A 110 -6.54 -16.92 -8.22
CA PHE A 110 -5.91 -16.92 -6.91
C PHE A 110 -6.43 -18.07 -6.06
N ARG A 111 -5.51 -18.88 -5.55
CA ARG A 111 -5.82 -19.92 -4.56
C ARG A 111 -5.70 -19.33 -3.16
N VAL A 112 -6.84 -19.09 -2.51
CA VAL A 112 -6.91 -18.69 -1.10
C VAL A 112 -6.45 -19.85 -0.22
N ARG A 113 -5.66 -19.56 0.82
CA ARG A 113 -5.20 -20.57 1.77
C ARG A 113 -6.39 -21.22 2.51
N SER A 114 -6.36 -22.54 2.67
CA SER A 114 -7.47 -23.31 3.24
C SER A 114 -7.64 -23.13 4.75
N ASP A 115 -6.61 -22.60 5.41
CA ASP A 115 -6.55 -22.29 6.83
C ASP A 115 -6.84 -20.80 7.13
N ALA A 116 -7.31 -20.03 6.14
CA ALA A 116 -7.72 -18.66 6.39
C ALA A 116 -8.94 -18.64 7.32
N LEU A 117 -8.77 -18.03 8.49
CA LEU A 117 -9.84 -17.85 9.48
C LEU A 117 -10.12 -16.37 9.68
N LEU A 118 -11.38 -16.05 9.96
CA LEU A 118 -11.79 -14.78 10.51
C LEU A 118 -11.46 -14.71 12.01
N TRP A 119 -11.50 -13.51 12.59
CA TRP A 119 -11.15 -13.32 14.01
C TRP A 119 -12.04 -14.10 14.99
N ASP A 120 -13.27 -14.45 14.60
CA ASP A 120 -14.19 -15.29 15.37
C ASP A 120 -13.94 -16.81 15.17
N GLY A 121 -12.95 -17.18 14.36
CA GLY A 121 -12.60 -18.55 14.02
C GLY A 121 -13.38 -19.14 12.86
N ALA A 122 -14.32 -18.41 12.24
CA ALA A 122 -15.04 -18.89 11.07
C ALA A 122 -14.08 -18.99 9.85
N PRO A 123 -14.21 -20.04 9.01
CA PRO A 123 -13.38 -20.17 7.82
C PRO A 123 -13.70 -19.08 6.79
N LEU A 124 -12.68 -18.41 6.27
CA LEU A 124 -12.80 -17.45 5.18
C LEU A 124 -12.90 -18.20 3.84
N THR A 125 -13.96 -17.95 3.08
CA THR A 125 -14.19 -18.59 1.79
C THR A 125 -13.92 -17.66 0.61
N ALA A 126 -13.64 -18.23 -0.57
CA ALA A 126 -13.50 -17.46 -1.82
C ALA A 126 -14.77 -16.64 -2.15
N ALA A 127 -15.96 -17.16 -1.85
CA ALA A 127 -17.22 -16.43 -2.03
C ALA A 127 -17.29 -15.19 -1.13
N MET A 128 -16.83 -15.28 0.12
CA MET A 128 -16.74 -14.14 1.03
C MET A 128 -15.74 -13.10 0.53
N VAL A 129 -14.57 -13.53 0.04
CA VAL A 129 -13.58 -12.64 -0.57
C VAL A 129 -14.17 -11.87 -1.76
N VAL A 130 -14.86 -12.58 -2.67
CA VAL A 130 -15.51 -11.96 -3.83
C VAL A 130 -16.67 -11.05 -3.41
N SER A 131 -17.41 -11.38 -2.35
CA SER A 131 -18.51 -10.55 -1.82
C SER A 131 -18.01 -9.28 -1.11
N ALA A 132 -16.86 -9.36 -0.45
CA ALA A 132 -16.21 -8.25 0.24
C ALA A 132 -15.14 -7.54 -0.61
N TRP A 133 -15.24 -7.65 -1.94
CA TRP A 133 -14.23 -7.10 -2.84
C TRP A 133 -14.11 -5.58 -2.69
N PRO A 134 -12.90 -5.06 -2.40
CA PRO A 134 -12.72 -3.66 -2.01
C PRO A 134 -12.44 -2.71 -3.18
N LEU A 135 -12.18 -3.22 -4.39
CA LEU A 135 -11.88 -2.40 -5.57
C LEU A 135 -13.11 -2.25 -6.48
N PRO A 136 -13.14 -1.25 -7.40
CA PRO A 136 -14.26 -1.04 -8.31
C PRO A 136 -14.63 -2.31 -9.09
N ARG A 137 -15.86 -2.78 -8.89
CA ARG A 137 -16.31 -4.10 -9.39
C ARG A 137 -16.54 -4.11 -10.89
N ASP A 138 -16.94 -2.98 -11.45
CA ASP A 138 -17.10 -2.74 -12.88
C ASP A 138 -15.76 -2.85 -13.65
N GLU A 139 -14.65 -2.57 -12.97
CA GLU A 139 -13.32 -2.68 -13.55
C GLU A 139 -12.68 -4.06 -13.27
N TRP A 140 -12.55 -4.43 -11.99
CA TRP A 140 -11.80 -5.61 -11.54
C TRP A 140 -12.56 -6.95 -11.68
N LEU A 141 -13.90 -6.89 -11.80
CA LEU A 141 -14.81 -8.01 -12.03
C LEU A 141 -14.46 -9.30 -11.26
N PRO A 142 -14.41 -9.31 -9.92
CA PRO A 142 -14.07 -10.51 -9.13
C PRO A 142 -15.16 -11.59 -9.24
N THR A 143 -14.77 -12.87 -9.38
CA THR A 143 -15.69 -14.02 -9.40
C THR A 143 -15.08 -15.23 -8.69
N VAL A 144 -15.89 -16.25 -8.40
CA VAL A 144 -15.43 -17.55 -7.91
C VAL A 144 -15.50 -18.56 -9.06
N SER A 145 -14.42 -19.29 -9.32
CA SER A 145 -14.40 -20.38 -10.30
C SER A 145 -15.02 -21.67 -9.72
N ALA A 146 -15.35 -22.62 -10.60
CA ALA A 146 -15.96 -23.90 -10.20
C ALA A 146 -15.10 -24.73 -9.22
N ASP A 147 -13.78 -24.55 -9.26
CA ASP A 147 -12.81 -25.19 -8.37
C ASP A 147 -12.52 -24.37 -7.09
N GLY A 148 -13.31 -23.32 -6.83
CA GLY A 148 -13.25 -22.55 -5.59
C GLY A 148 -12.13 -21.50 -5.51
N ARG A 149 -11.48 -21.15 -6.63
CA ARG A 149 -10.51 -20.05 -6.68
C ARG A 149 -11.19 -18.70 -6.86
N VAL A 150 -10.56 -17.65 -6.36
CA VAL A 150 -10.96 -16.27 -6.65
C VAL A 150 -10.35 -15.92 -8.00
N THR A 151 -11.16 -15.55 -8.99
CA THR A 151 -10.66 -15.08 -10.28
C THR A 151 -10.99 -13.61 -10.50
N VAL A 152 -10.04 -12.86 -11.03
CA VAL A 152 -10.12 -11.40 -11.16
C VAL A 152 -9.68 -11.02 -12.56
N ARG A 153 -10.43 -10.13 -13.22
CA ARG A 153 -9.95 -9.48 -14.44
C ARG A 153 -9.20 -8.23 -14.01
N VAL A 154 -7.89 -8.18 -14.24
CA VAL A 154 -7.12 -6.97 -13.96
C VAL A 154 -7.43 -5.94 -15.06
N PRO A 155 -7.80 -4.71 -14.71
CA PRO A 155 -8.06 -3.68 -15.71
C PRO A 155 -6.84 -3.43 -16.60
N ASP A 156 -7.08 -3.04 -17.85
CA ASP A 156 -6.01 -2.72 -18.78
C ASP A 156 -5.14 -1.60 -18.23
N GLY A 157 -3.83 -1.82 -18.20
CA GLY A 157 -2.87 -0.90 -17.62
C GLY A 157 -2.75 -0.96 -16.11
N SER A 158 -3.51 -1.78 -15.36
CA SER A 158 -3.29 -1.98 -13.93
C SER A 158 -2.25 -3.07 -13.62
N SER A 159 -1.58 -2.97 -12.47
CA SER A 159 -0.68 -4.01 -11.93
C SER A 159 -1.39 -4.86 -10.87
N LEU A 160 -0.92 -6.10 -10.69
CA LEU A 160 -1.29 -6.94 -9.54
C LEU A 160 -0.91 -6.30 -8.20
N ASP A 161 0.05 -5.36 -8.19
CA ASP A 161 0.47 -4.60 -7.01
C ASP A 161 -0.69 -3.82 -6.38
N ALA A 162 -1.70 -3.45 -7.18
CA ALA A 162 -2.88 -2.76 -6.65
C ALA A 162 -3.68 -3.66 -5.70
N LEU A 163 -3.63 -4.98 -5.87
CA LEU A 163 -4.21 -5.95 -4.96
C LEU A 163 -3.44 -6.07 -3.64
N ALA A 164 -2.21 -5.54 -3.54
CA ALA A 164 -1.43 -5.54 -2.31
C ALA A 164 -1.65 -4.30 -1.43
N GLN A 165 -2.27 -3.25 -1.97
CA GLN A 165 -2.46 -2.00 -1.24
C GLN A 165 -3.32 -2.20 0.03
N PRO A 166 -3.10 -1.42 1.10
CA PRO A 166 -3.92 -1.50 2.32
C PRO A 166 -5.43 -1.30 2.07
N ARG A 167 -5.80 -0.50 1.06
CA ARG A 167 -7.19 -0.34 0.63
C ARG A 167 -7.78 -1.62 0.05
N ALA A 168 -6.96 -2.43 -0.62
CA ALA A 168 -7.35 -3.70 -1.23
C ALA A 168 -7.45 -4.88 -0.24
N ALA A 169 -7.26 -4.64 1.07
CA ALA A 169 -7.47 -5.65 2.09
C ALA A 169 -8.96 -6.06 2.18
N ILE A 170 -9.21 -7.35 2.40
CA ILE A 170 -10.55 -7.93 2.46
C ILE A 170 -11.18 -7.64 3.83
N ARG A 171 -12.37 -7.03 3.81
CA ARG A 171 -13.14 -6.61 4.99
C ARG A 171 -14.54 -7.19 4.93
N ILE A 172 -14.78 -8.28 5.65
CA ILE A 172 -16.09 -8.93 5.66
C ILE A 172 -17.05 -8.09 6.52
N GLY A 173 -18.24 -7.76 5.99
CA GLY A 173 -19.22 -6.97 6.73
C GLY A 173 -19.49 -7.53 8.13
N GLY A 174 -19.45 -6.67 9.14
CA GLY A 174 -19.69 -7.05 10.52
C GLY A 174 -21.17 -7.33 10.81
N PRO A 175 -21.50 -8.10 11.86
CA PRO A 175 -22.89 -8.30 12.28
C PRO A 175 -23.61 -6.97 12.49
N GLY A 176 -24.81 -6.81 11.93
CA GLY A 176 -25.64 -5.60 12.10
C GLY A 176 -25.04 -4.31 11.54
N GLY A 177 -24.06 -4.39 10.63
CA GLY A 177 -23.34 -3.21 10.13
C GLY A 177 -22.24 -2.70 11.07
N GLY A 178 -21.81 -3.54 12.02
CA GLY A 178 -20.69 -3.26 12.91
C GLY A 178 -19.33 -3.28 12.20
N ILE A 179 -18.26 -3.19 13.00
CA ILE A 179 -16.88 -3.18 12.48
C ILE A 179 -16.65 -4.40 11.56
N PRO A 180 -16.11 -4.21 10.35
CA PRO A 180 -15.83 -5.31 9.46
C PRO A 180 -14.87 -6.31 10.08
N MET A 181 -15.22 -7.59 9.95
CA MET A 181 -14.41 -8.72 10.34
C MET A 181 -13.25 -8.90 9.36
N GLY A 182 -12.06 -9.11 9.88
CA GLY A 182 -10.85 -9.40 9.09
C GLY A 182 -10.35 -10.82 9.29
N SER A 183 -9.31 -11.15 8.55
CA SER A 183 -8.55 -12.41 8.63
C SER A 183 -7.11 -12.24 9.11
N GLY A 184 -6.73 -11.00 9.45
CA GLY A 184 -5.38 -10.66 9.88
C GLY A 184 -4.95 -11.36 11.18
N PRO A 185 -3.65 -11.33 11.49
CA PRO A 185 -3.07 -12.00 12.65
C PRO A 185 -3.60 -11.48 13.99
N TYR A 186 -4.24 -10.30 14.00
CA TYR A 186 -4.87 -9.70 15.16
C TYR A 186 -6.33 -9.40 14.87
N GLY A 187 -7.19 -9.56 15.88
CA GLY A 187 -8.59 -9.16 15.88
C GLY A 187 -8.87 -8.11 16.95
N ILE A 188 -9.93 -7.31 16.75
CA ILE A 188 -10.34 -6.30 17.72
C ILE A 188 -10.88 -6.99 18.98
N ALA A 189 -10.23 -6.73 20.12
CA ALA A 189 -10.61 -7.26 21.42
C ALA A 189 -11.44 -6.26 22.24
N GLY A 190 -11.28 -4.96 21.99
CA GLY A 190 -12.06 -3.93 22.65
C GLY A 190 -11.78 -2.52 22.14
N LEU A 191 -12.81 -1.68 22.18
CA LEU A 191 -12.71 -0.25 21.90
C LEU A 191 -12.73 0.52 23.21
N ARG A 192 -11.90 1.56 23.29
CA ARG A 192 -11.88 2.53 24.38
C ARG A 192 -11.94 3.94 23.80
N PRO A 193 -12.37 4.94 24.58
CA PRO A 193 -12.36 6.33 24.11
C PRO A 193 -10.99 6.79 23.60
N ASP A 194 -9.92 6.34 24.27
CA ASP A 194 -8.53 6.72 24.02
C ASP A 194 -7.77 5.72 23.13
N GLY A 195 -8.38 4.62 22.70
CA GLY A 195 -7.64 3.58 21.99
C GLY A 195 -8.41 2.36 21.51
N ILE A 196 -7.67 1.46 20.87
CA ILE A 196 -8.15 0.16 20.40
C ILE A 196 -7.24 -0.92 20.97
N LEU A 197 -7.84 -1.92 21.60
CA LEU A 197 -7.15 -3.16 21.94
C LEU A 197 -7.36 -4.18 20.84
N VAL A 198 -6.26 -4.75 20.35
CA VAL A 198 -6.29 -5.90 19.44
C VAL A 198 -5.53 -7.07 20.05
N ALA A 199 -6.12 -8.25 19.97
CA ALA A 199 -5.55 -9.49 20.48
C ALA A 199 -5.17 -10.42 19.33
N PRO A 200 -4.17 -11.30 19.51
CA PRO A 200 -3.83 -12.27 18.49
C PRO A 200 -5.03 -13.15 18.14
N ALA A 201 -5.30 -13.30 16.85
CA ALA A 201 -6.30 -14.23 16.34
C ALA A 201 -5.77 -15.68 16.41
N GLY A 202 -6.68 -16.66 16.37
CA GLY A 202 -6.31 -18.08 16.25
C GLY A 202 -5.54 -18.68 17.43
N GLY A 203 -5.57 -18.06 18.62
CA GLY A 203 -4.97 -18.62 19.84
C GLY A 203 -3.44 -18.46 19.95
N SER A 204 -2.82 -17.59 19.15
CA SER A 204 -1.39 -17.29 19.26
C SER A 204 -1.05 -16.66 20.63
N ARG A 205 0.13 -17.00 21.18
CA ARG A 205 0.67 -16.42 22.44
C ARG A 205 1.42 -15.10 22.22
N SER A 206 1.07 -14.38 21.18
CA SER A 206 1.68 -13.09 20.85
C SER A 206 1.15 -11.99 21.78
N PRO A 207 1.88 -10.87 21.96
CA PRO A 207 1.41 -9.73 22.76
C PRO A 207 0.07 -9.19 22.29
N VAL A 208 -0.74 -8.68 23.21
CA VAL A 208 -1.85 -7.78 22.88
C VAL A 208 -1.27 -6.46 22.37
N LEU A 209 -1.87 -5.86 21.35
CA LEU A 209 -1.46 -4.53 20.88
C LEU A 209 -2.49 -3.51 21.36
N ALA A 210 -2.02 -2.51 22.10
CA ALA A 210 -2.81 -1.41 22.62
C ALA A 210 -2.53 -0.16 21.79
N PHE A 211 -3.35 0.06 20.76
CA PHE A 211 -3.29 1.27 19.95
C PHE A 211 -3.89 2.44 20.70
N ARG A 212 -3.12 3.52 20.88
CA ARG A 212 -3.55 4.74 21.57
C ARG A 212 -3.72 5.87 20.57
N ARG A 213 -4.85 6.57 20.66
CA ARG A 213 -5.13 7.76 19.86
C ARG A 213 -4.42 8.95 20.48
N VAL A 214 -3.48 9.54 19.77
CA VAL A 214 -2.66 10.66 20.25
C VAL A 214 -2.60 11.81 19.25
N ALA A 215 -3.56 11.88 18.33
CA ALA A 215 -3.66 12.96 17.36
C ALA A 215 -3.71 14.33 18.06
N GLY A 216 -2.82 15.23 17.67
CA GLY A 216 -2.67 16.56 18.27
C GLY A 216 -1.87 16.62 19.58
N ALA A 217 -1.40 15.50 20.13
CA ALA A 217 -0.53 15.48 21.30
C ALA A 217 0.94 15.79 20.94
N ASP A 218 1.71 16.27 21.91
CA ASP A 218 3.16 16.31 21.79
C ASP A 218 3.72 14.88 21.80
N LEU A 219 4.38 14.48 20.71
CA LEU A 219 4.87 13.12 20.56
C LEU A 219 6.04 12.78 21.50
N ARG A 220 6.72 13.78 22.08
CA ARG A 220 7.76 13.57 23.10
C ARG A 220 7.13 13.13 24.41
N ASP A 221 6.08 13.83 24.85
CA ASP A 221 5.29 13.45 26.02
C ASP A 221 4.65 12.07 25.85
N VAL A 222 4.24 11.72 24.62
CA VAL A 222 3.72 10.39 24.29
C VAL A 222 4.78 9.29 24.47
N LEU A 223 6.03 9.55 24.10
CA LEU A 223 7.15 8.62 24.32
C LEU A 223 7.47 8.47 25.81
N ASP A 224 7.58 9.59 26.53
CA ASP A 224 7.83 9.61 27.98
C ASP A 224 6.69 8.93 28.77
N GLY A 225 5.46 9.03 28.26
CA GLY A 225 4.27 8.36 28.76
C GLY A 225 4.21 6.84 28.51
N GLY A 226 5.32 6.22 28.11
CA GLY A 226 5.46 4.77 28.03
C GLY A 226 4.93 4.13 26.74
N THR A 227 4.84 4.90 25.66
CA THR A 227 4.60 4.34 24.32
C THR A 227 5.77 3.43 23.92
N ASP A 228 5.46 2.28 23.34
CA ASP A 228 6.45 1.29 22.94
C ASP A 228 6.78 1.40 21.44
N MET A 229 5.82 1.83 20.63
CA MET A 229 5.99 2.02 19.19
C MET A 229 5.29 3.30 18.73
N LEU A 230 6.00 4.14 17.99
CA LEU A 230 5.53 5.37 17.39
C LEU A 230 6.11 5.48 15.99
N VAL A 231 5.31 5.88 15.01
CA VAL A 231 5.80 6.26 13.69
C VAL A 231 5.57 7.75 13.51
N THR A 232 6.58 8.48 13.04
CA THR A 232 6.50 9.94 12.90
C THR A 232 7.21 10.44 11.65
N ASP A 233 6.67 11.52 11.08
CA ASP A 233 7.33 12.32 10.04
C ASP A 233 8.20 13.43 10.64
N VAL A 234 8.14 13.70 11.95
CA VAL A 234 8.77 14.86 12.60
C VAL A 234 10.21 14.52 13.03
N PRO A 235 11.26 15.12 12.41
CA PRO A 235 12.65 14.80 12.72
C PRO A 235 13.01 15.12 14.16
N ALA A 236 12.48 16.22 14.71
CA ALA A 236 12.74 16.64 16.07
C ALA A 236 12.19 15.68 17.15
N VAL A 237 11.31 14.74 16.78
CA VAL A 237 10.83 13.65 17.65
C VAL A 237 11.75 12.44 17.52
N ALA A 238 12.24 12.14 16.32
CA ALA A 238 13.25 11.12 16.08
C ALA A 238 14.58 11.44 16.79
N ASP A 239 15.05 12.70 16.70
CA ASP A 239 16.26 13.17 17.39
C ASP A 239 16.10 13.09 18.92
N TYR A 240 14.92 13.45 19.44
CA TYR A 240 14.59 13.29 20.84
C TYR A 240 14.69 11.82 21.28
N ALA A 241 14.03 10.93 20.55
CA ALA A 241 14.05 9.49 20.83
C ALA A 241 15.45 8.88 20.71
N ALA A 242 16.29 9.37 19.79
CA ALA A 242 17.68 8.93 19.63
C ALA A 242 18.55 9.28 20.85
N GLY A 243 18.19 10.35 21.58
CA GLY A 243 18.82 10.72 22.85
C GLY A 243 18.36 9.87 24.04
N LEU A 244 17.24 9.15 23.93
CA LEU A 244 16.71 8.30 25.00
C LEU A 244 17.42 6.94 25.02
N GLN A 245 17.75 6.47 26.22
CA GLN A 245 18.17 5.08 26.40
C GLN A 245 16.95 4.16 26.23
N GLY A 246 17.09 3.11 25.42
CA GLY A 246 16.07 2.06 25.29
C GLY A 246 15.11 2.19 24.11
N PHE A 247 15.35 3.11 23.17
CA PHE A 247 14.66 3.15 21.88
C PHE A 247 15.62 2.87 20.72
N ASP A 248 15.12 2.16 19.72
CA ASP A 248 15.70 2.12 18.38
C ASP A 248 14.93 3.11 17.50
N VAL A 249 15.69 3.89 16.73
CA VAL A 249 15.18 4.86 15.77
C VAL A 249 15.55 4.36 14.39
N VAL A 250 14.55 3.88 13.65
CA VAL A 250 14.73 3.21 12.38
C VAL A 250 14.09 4.03 11.28
N ALA A 251 14.89 4.44 10.30
CA ALA A 251 14.36 5.07 9.10
C ALA A 251 13.57 4.03 8.29
N LEU A 252 12.30 4.32 7.99
CA LEU A 252 11.49 3.48 7.11
C LEU A 252 11.87 3.74 5.64
N PRO A 253 11.50 2.83 4.71
CA PRO A 253 11.66 3.10 3.30
C PRO A 253 10.97 4.40 2.89
N TRP A 254 11.50 5.04 1.84
CA TRP A 254 10.84 6.17 1.20
C TRP A 254 9.47 5.72 0.68
N ASP A 255 8.41 6.35 1.18
CA ASP A 255 7.04 5.82 1.04
C ASP A 255 6.13 6.75 0.23
N ARG A 256 6.45 8.04 0.15
CA ARG A 256 5.66 9.05 -0.56
C ARG A 256 6.54 9.98 -1.39
N THR A 257 5.99 10.42 -2.50
CA THR A 257 6.55 11.50 -3.32
C THR A 257 5.51 12.61 -3.42
N TYR A 258 5.93 13.85 -3.14
CA TYR A 258 5.11 15.04 -3.36
C TYR A 258 5.25 15.48 -4.81
N VAL A 259 4.12 15.69 -5.47
CA VAL A 259 4.05 16.07 -6.88
C VAL A 259 3.31 17.39 -6.99
N PHE A 260 3.80 18.25 -7.88
CA PHE A 260 3.13 19.48 -8.25
C PHE A 260 2.56 19.37 -9.67
N ALA A 261 1.25 19.48 -9.81
CA ALA A 261 0.56 19.56 -11.10
C ALA A 261 0.13 21.02 -11.36
N SER A 262 0.39 21.55 -12.56
CA SER A 262 -0.03 22.91 -12.95
C SER A 262 -0.40 22.95 -14.43
N SER A 263 -1.35 23.83 -14.76
CA SER A 263 -1.89 23.97 -16.11
C SER A 263 -1.17 25.03 -16.96
N ALA A 264 -0.39 25.97 -16.39
CA ALA A 264 0.11 27.09 -17.19
C ALA A 264 1.34 27.90 -16.71
N TRP A 265 1.71 27.96 -15.42
CA TRP A 265 2.56 29.08 -14.94
C TRP A 265 3.94 28.75 -14.38
N VAL A 266 4.15 27.55 -13.84
CA VAL A 266 5.49 27.18 -13.38
C VAL A 266 6.07 26.25 -14.41
N SER A 267 6.97 26.78 -15.26
CA SER A 267 7.80 25.89 -16.08
C SER A 267 8.43 24.88 -15.11
N GLY A 268 8.13 23.59 -15.28
CA GLY A 268 8.54 22.53 -14.35
C GLY A 268 10.05 22.50 -14.08
N THR A 269 10.84 23.15 -14.94
CA THR A 269 12.27 23.40 -14.81
C THR A 269 12.64 24.24 -13.58
N ALA A 270 11.91 25.33 -13.29
CA ALA A 270 12.25 26.21 -12.15
C ALA A 270 12.05 25.51 -10.80
N LEU A 271 11.00 24.68 -10.67
CA LEU A 271 10.81 23.86 -9.47
C LEU A 271 11.73 22.64 -9.43
N ALA A 272 12.16 22.14 -10.59
CA ALA A 272 13.13 21.06 -10.64
C ALA A 272 14.49 21.49 -10.08
N ASP A 273 14.91 22.73 -10.35
CA ASP A 273 16.15 23.29 -9.83
C ASP A 273 16.09 23.55 -8.31
N GLU A 274 14.89 23.78 -7.77
CA GLU A 274 14.68 24.04 -6.34
C GLU A 274 14.52 22.77 -5.48
N ARG A 275 14.45 21.56 -6.05
CA ARG A 275 14.15 20.31 -5.28
C ARG A 275 15.05 20.08 -4.08
N VAL A 276 16.34 20.41 -4.21
CA VAL A 276 17.32 20.30 -3.12
C VAL A 276 16.98 21.25 -1.97
N ALA A 277 16.67 22.51 -2.28
CA ALA A 277 16.25 23.50 -1.29
C ALA A 277 14.90 23.15 -0.68
N LEU A 278 13.93 22.67 -1.48
CA LEU A 278 12.64 22.20 -0.99
C LEU A 278 12.79 21.05 0.02
N ALA A 279 13.62 20.05 -0.30
CA ALA A 279 13.83 18.90 0.57
C ALA A 279 14.58 19.27 1.85
N ARG A 280 15.52 20.21 1.80
CA ARG A 280 16.39 20.54 2.92
C ARG A 280 15.82 21.61 3.86
N ASP A 281 15.25 22.67 3.29
CA ASP A 281 15.02 23.93 4.01
C ASP A 281 13.54 24.24 4.23
N VAL A 282 12.62 23.55 3.54
CA VAL A 282 11.19 23.88 3.53
C VAL A 282 10.37 22.90 4.34
N VAL A 283 10.64 21.60 4.20
CA VAL A 283 9.78 20.58 4.78
C VAL A 283 10.25 20.14 6.16
N PRO A 284 9.35 20.09 7.15
CA PRO A 284 9.69 19.67 8.51
C PRO A 284 9.71 18.13 8.63
N ALA A 285 10.32 17.44 7.67
CA ALA A 285 10.31 15.99 7.56
C ALA A 285 11.63 15.45 7.01
N ALA A 286 11.88 14.14 7.18
CA ALA A 286 12.98 13.47 6.49
C ALA A 286 12.66 13.42 4.98
N ALA A 287 13.32 14.27 4.22
CA ALA A 287 13.07 14.45 2.80
C ALA A 287 14.35 14.39 1.96
N ARG A 288 14.18 14.05 0.68
CA ARG A 288 15.24 14.16 -0.35
C ARG A 288 14.63 14.65 -1.66
N PRO A 289 15.42 15.21 -2.58
CA PRO A 289 14.96 15.48 -3.94
C PRO A 289 14.37 14.21 -4.56
N ALA A 290 13.19 14.31 -5.15
CA ALA A 290 12.66 13.21 -5.94
C ALA A 290 13.49 13.08 -7.23
N ASP A 291 13.90 11.86 -7.56
CA ASP A 291 14.64 11.57 -8.78
C ASP A 291 13.65 11.42 -9.96
N PRO A 292 13.68 12.29 -10.98
CA PRO A 292 12.83 12.14 -12.16
C PRO A 292 13.03 10.81 -12.90
N ALA A 293 14.20 10.18 -12.81
CA ALA A 293 14.46 8.89 -13.45
C ALA A 293 13.82 7.72 -12.68
N GLU A 294 13.59 7.88 -11.37
CA GLU A 294 12.83 6.92 -10.55
C GLU A 294 11.32 7.21 -10.60
N TRP A 295 10.91 8.32 -11.22
CA TRP A 295 9.50 8.66 -11.39
C TRP A 295 8.84 7.69 -12.38
N PRO A 296 7.71 7.06 -12.01
CA PRO A 296 7.03 6.15 -12.92
C PRO A 296 6.63 6.90 -14.20
N SER A 297 6.97 6.34 -15.36
CA SER A 297 6.41 6.76 -16.64
C SER A 297 5.29 5.81 -17.04
N ALA A 298 4.16 6.32 -17.54
CA ALA A 298 3.06 5.46 -17.96
C ALA A 298 3.48 4.65 -19.21
N VAL A 299 3.71 3.35 -19.04
CA VAL A 299 4.02 2.41 -20.13
C VAL A 299 2.76 1.76 -20.72
N ALA A 300 1.57 2.03 -20.14
CA ALA A 300 0.30 1.45 -20.57
C ALA A 300 -0.69 2.54 -21.01
N GLU A 301 -1.41 2.26 -22.10
CA GLU A 301 -2.55 3.06 -22.53
C GLU A 301 -3.76 2.75 -21.65
N CYS A 302 -3.92 3.52 -20.56
CA CYS A 302 -5.19 3.48 -19.83
C CYS A 302 -6.30 4.05 -20.72
N LYS A 303 -7.49 3.44 -20.67
CA LYS A 303 -8.68 4.02 -21.31
C LYS A 303 -8.84 5.44 -20.80
N ALA A 304 -8.58 6.40 -21.68
CA ALA A 304 -8.78 7.79 -21.35
C ALA A 304 -10.26 7.98 -21.03
N VAL A 305 -10.58 8.34 -19.78
CA VAL A 305 -11.68 9.29 -19.59
C VAL A 305 -11.22 10.52 -20.37
N ALA A 306 -11.94 10.85 -21.44
CA ALA A 306 -11.66 12.07 -22.17
C ALA A 306 -11.62 13.21 -21.15
N PRO A 307 -10.62 14.10 -21.14
CA PRO A 307 -10.70 15.30 -20.33
C PRO A 307 -12.05 15.92 -20.66
N ALA A 308 -12.83 16.31 -19.64
CA ALA A 308 -14.09 17.02 -19.86
C ALA A 308 -13.79 18.10 -20.91
N SER A 309 -14.36 17.92 -22.09
CA SER A 309 -14.00 18.70 -23.27
C SER A 309 -14.38 20.16 -22.99
N GLY A 310 -13.36 20.93 -22.64
CA GLY A 310 -13.50 22.27 -22.11
C GLY A 310 -12.49 22.57 -21.01
N ARG A 311 -11.18 22.56 -21.32
CA ARG A 311 -10.25 23.49 -20.65
C ARG A 311 -10.71 24.89 -21.07
N ALA A 312 -11.76 25.37 -20.42
CA ALA A 312 -12.16 26.75 -20.60
C ALA A 312 -10.97 27.59 -20.15
N GLU A 313 -10.55 28.56 -20.95
CA GLU A 313 -9.75 29.72 -20.52
C GLU A 313 -10.47 30.56 -19.44
N ALA A 314 -11.44 29.96 -18.72
CA ALA A 314 -12.27 30.59 -17.72
C ALA A 314 -11.51 30.64 -16.40
N ASP A 315 -10.87 31.78 -16.17
CA ASP A 315 -10.60 32.36 -14.87
C ASP A 315 -10.12 31.33 -13.82
N SER A 316 -8.99 30.66 -14.13
CA SER A 316 -8.33 29.76 -13.19
C SER A 316 -8.09 30.53 -11.89
N SER A 317 -8.71 30.11 -10.79
CA SER A 317 -8.53 30.82 -9.53
C SER A 317 -7.06 30.79 -9.13
N LEU A 318 -6.55 31.90 -8.61
CA LEU A 318 -5.12 32.12 -8.31
C LEU A 318 -4.71 31.39 -7.02
N HIS A 319 -4.94 30.08 -7.00
CA HIS A 319 -4.68 29.20 -5.87
C HIS A 319 -3.74 28.05 -6.24
N ILE A 320 -2.82 27.74 -5.33
CA ILE A 320 -2.18 26.42 -5.24
C ILE A 320 -2.93 25.62 -4.18
N LEU A 321 -3.59 24.57 -4.60
CA LEU A 321 -4.34 23.70 -3.68
C LEU A 321 -3.45 22.65 -3.05
N TYR A 322 -3.69 22.37 -1.77
CA TYR A 322 -3.09 21.28 -1.03
C TYR A 322 -4.10 20.70 -0.04
N ASP A 323 -3.82 19.50 0.46
CA ASP A 323 -4.64 18.85 1.49
C ASP A 323 -4.47 19.61 2.81
N ARG A 324 -5.56 20.14 3.37
CA ARG A 324 -5.55 20.97 4.58
C ARG A 324 -4.86 20.30 5.76
N ASP A 325 -5.00 18.98 5.86
CA ASP A 325 -4.48 18.18 6.96
C ASP A 325 -3.02 17.74 6.73
N ASP A 326 -2.41 18.14 5.60
CA ASP A 326 -1.03 17.83 5.23
C ASP A 326 -0.09 19.02 5.52
N PRO A 327 0.68 19.00 6.63
CA PRO A 327 1.62 20.06 6.95
C PRO A 327 2.78 20.17 5.94
N ILE A 328 3.21 19.06 5.33
CA ILE A 328 4.29 19.08 4.33
C ILE A 328 3.77 19.73 3.04
N GLY A 329 2.55 19.35 2.61
CA GLY A 329 1.86 19.96 1.47
C GLY A 329 1.69 21.48 1.64
N ARG A 330 1.30 21.92 2.83
CA ARG A 330 1.23 23.34 3.18
C ARG A 330 2.58 24.06 3.07
N SER A 331 3.64 23.54 3.67
CA SER A 331 4.98 24.17 3.60
C SER A 331 5.49 24.27 2.16
N LEU A 332 5.24 23.24 1.34
CA LEU A 332 5.55 23.27 -0.09
C LEU A 332 4.71 24.33 -0.82
N ALA A 333 3.40 24.41 -0.58
CA ALA A 333 2.53 25.43 -1.19
C ALA A 333 3.00 26.84 -0.87
N GLU A 334 3.27 27.12 0.40
CA GLU A 334 3.77 28.42 0.87
C GLU A 334 5.07 28.81 0.17
N ARG A 335 6.01 27.86 0.02
CA ARG A 335 7.25 28.10 -0.71
C ARG A 335 7.03 28.37 -2.19
N ILE A 336 6.18 27.59 -2.87
CA ILE A 336 5.91 27.78 -4.30
C ILE A 336 5.25 29.14 -4.53
N VAL A 337 4.30 29.54 -3.67
CA VAL A 337 3.72 30.89 -3.70
C VAL A 337 4.78 31.96 -3.50
N ALA A 338 5.71 31.79 -2.54
CA ALA A 338 6.79 32.74 -2.29
C ALA A 338 7.78 32.87 -3.45
N LEU A 339 7.99 31.80 -4.22
CA LEU A 339 8.82 31.78 -5.43
C LEU A 339 8.10 32.37 -6.66
N SER A 340 6.78 32.51 -6.61
CA SER A 340 5.99 33.01 -7.74
C SER A 340 6.21 34.50 -7.98
N ALA A 341 6.28 34.89 -9.26
CA ALA A 341 6.27 36.29 -9.67
C ALA A 341 4.89 36.94 -9.52
N ASP A 342 3.79 36.17 -9.57
CA ASP A 342 2.43 36.68 -9.38
C ASP A 342 2.10 36.77 -7.89
N ARG A 343 2.05 38.02 -7.39
CA ARG A 343 1.73 38.35 -5.99
C ARG A 343 0.29 38.03 -5.57
N ARG A 344 -0.59 37.71 -6.51
CA ARG A 344 -1.99 37.34 -6.25
C ARG A 344 -2.14 35.84 -6.02
N LEU A 345 -1.13 35.04 -6.36
CA LEU A 345 -1.13 33.61 -6.12
C LEU A 345 -1.14 33.33 -4.62
N THR A 346 -2.01 32.45 -4.15
CA THR A 346 -2.11 32.07 -2.73
C THR A 346 -2.20 30.57 -2.56
N GLY A 347 -1.78 30.06 -1.42
CA GLY A 347 -1.97 28.65 -1.05
C GLY A 347 -3.34 28.48 -0.42
N LEU A 348 -4.09 27.45 -0.82
CA LEU A 348 -5.42 27.16 -0.26
C LEU A 348 -5.53 25.70 0.18
N GLY A 349 -5.63 25.49 1.49
CA GLY A 349 -5.88 24.17 2.09
C GLY A 349 -7.34 23.75 1.98
N VAL A 350 -7.61 22.72 1.18
CA VAL A 350 -8.94 22.14 0.96
C VAL A 350 -9.02 20.72 1.52
N SER A 351 -10.20 20.12 1.58
CA SER A 351 -10.30 18.70 1.92
C SER A 351 -9.63 17.84 0.84
N ARG A 352 -9.15 16.65 1.19
CA ARG A 352 -8.55 15.72 0.21
C ARG A 352 -9.51 15.39 -0.94
N GLU A 353 -10.79 15.21 -0.64
CA GLU A 353 -11.82 14.92 -1.65
C GLU A 353 -11.97 16.10 -2.62
N ASP A 354 -12.09 17.32 -2.09
CA ASP A 354 -12.17 18.53 -2.91
C ASP A 354 -10.89 18.75 -3.73
N LEU A 355 -9.71 18.46 -3.16
CA LEU A 355 -8.43 18.55 -3.85
C LEU A 355 -8.41 17.66 -5.09
N LEU A 356 -8.81 16.40 -4.93
CA LEU A 356 -8.83 15.42 -6.02
C LEU A 356 -9.89 15.79 -7.07
N ALA A 357 -11.10 16.15 -6.65
CA ALA A 357 -12.15 16.59 -7.57
C ALA A 357 -11.75 17.83 -8.38
N ARG A 358 -11.10 18.81 -7.74
CA ARG A 358 -10.62 20.04 -8.43
C ARG A 358 -9.41 19.78 -9.31
N LEU A 359 -8.56 18.81 -8.97
CA LEU A 359 -7.45 18.37 -9.82
C LEU A 359 -7.98 17.78 -11.12
N ASP A 360 -9.00 16.92 -11.05
CA ASP A 360 -9.64 16.32 -12.23
C ASP A 360 -10.28 17.39 -13.14
N ASP A 361 -10.89 18.42 -12.54
CA ASP A 361 -11.53 19.53 -13.25
C ASP A 361 -10.54 20.60 -13.77
N GLY A 362 -9.32 20.67 -13.23
CA GLY A 362 -8.26 21.58 -13.70
C GLY A 362 -8.54 23.10 -13.54
N ARG A 363 -9.35 23.52 -12.56
CA ARG A 363 -9.80 24.91 -12.36
C ARG A 363 -8.86 25.82 -11.54
N ASP A 364 -7.71 25.32 -11.10
CA ASP A 364 -6.76 26.05 -10.27
C ASP A 364 -5.38 26.18 -10.95
N GLN A 365 -4.57 27.10 -10.43
CA GLN A 365 -3.22 27.33 -10.94
C GLN A 365 -2.27 26.16 -10.67
N GLY A 366 -2.47 25.45 -9.56
CA GLY A 366 -1.70 24.26 -9.28
C GLY A 366 -2.22 23.43 -8.10
N TYR A 367 -1.70 22.23 -8.00
CA TYR A 367 -2.12 21.21 -7.06
C TYR A 367 -0.89 20.51 -6.49
N LEU A 368 -0.82 20.40 -5.17
CA LEU A 368 0.17 19.59 -4.47
C LEU A 368 -0.47 18.32 -3.95
N VAL A 369 0.04 17.18 -4.40
CA VAL A 369 -0.49 15.87 -4.02
C VAL A 369 0.64 14.97 -3.56
N ALA A 370 0.48 14.40 -2.37
CA ALA A 370 1.31 13.28 -1.91
C ALA A 370 0.81 11.98 -2.54
N VAL A 371 1.67 11.31 -3.29
CA VAL A 371 1.37 10.00 -3.86
C VAL A 371 2.28 8.92 -3.26
N PRO A 372 1.82 7.67 -3.11
CA PRO A 372 2.69 6.58 -2.73
C PRO A 372 3.85 6.47 -3.73
N ARG A 373 5.08 6.34 -3.23
CA ARG A 373 6.28 6.20 -4.08
C ARG A 373 6.16 5.00 -5.01
N ARG A 374 5.61 3.90 -4.51
CA ARG A 374 5.19 2.76 -5.33
C ARG A 374 3.77 3.00 -5.82
N LEU A 375 3.65 3.74 -6.93
CA LEU A 375 2.40 3.82 -7.67
C LEU A 375 2.10 2.45 -8.26
N ALA A 376 1.16 1.73 -7.63
CA ALA A 376 0.72 0.42 -8.10
C ALA A 376 -0.27 0.51 -9.28
N ASP A 377 -0.77 1.71 -9.59
CA ASP A 377 -1.70 1.96 -10.68
C ASP A 377 -1.09 2.87 -11.76
N PRO A 378 -0.68 2.31 -12.91
CA PRO A 378 -0.21 3.07 -14.05
C PRO A 378 -1.21 4.09 -14.61
N CYS A 379 -2.51 3.96 -14.31
CA CYS A 379 -3.50 4.96 -14.72
C CYS A 379 -3.41 6.24 -13.89
N THR A 380 -3.11 6.12 -12.60
CA THR A 380 -2.73 7.26 -11.74
C THR A 380 -1.48 7.95 -12.30
N VAL A 381 -0.47 7.18 -12.73
CA VAL A 381 0.75 7.74 -13.36
C VAL A 381 0.40 8.53 -14.62
N GLN A 382 -0.40 7.94 -15.51
CA GLN A 382 -0.80 8.59 -16.75
C GLN A 382 -1.64 9.85 -16.51
N ALA A 383 -2.51 9.84 -15.51
CA ALA A 383 -3.29 11.02 -15.11
C ALA A 383 -2.37 12.16 -14.66
N LEU A 384 -1.35 11.86 -13.85
CA LEU A 384 -0.33 12.82 -13.40
C LEU A 384 0.49 13.37 -14.59
N GLU A 385 0.90 12.52 -15.53
CA GLU A 385 1.61 12.98 -16.74
C GLU A 385 0.76 13.93 -17.61
N ARG A 386 -0.55 13.65 -17.77
CA ARG A 386 -1.46 14.51 -18.56
C ARG A 386 -1.62 15.91 -17.99
N VAL A 387 -1.52 16.05 -16.67
CA VAL A 387 -1.56 17.36 -15.99
C VAL A 387 -0.16 17.96 -15.81
N GLY A 388 0.86 17.40 -16.46
CA GLY A 388 2.23 17.88 -16.42
C GLY A 388 2.83 17.83 -15.02
N ALA A 389 2.45 16.82 -14.22
CA ALA A 389 2.85 16.74 -12.83
C ALA A 389 4.36 16.51 -12.70
N VAL A 390 5.01 17.31 -11.87
CA VAL A 390 6.45 17.28 -11.62
C VAL A 390 6.68 16.74 -10.21
N PRO A 391 7.40 15.62 -10.03
CA PRO A 391 7.78 15.18 -8.70
C PRO A 391 8.69 16.22 -8.06
N LEU A 392 8.54 16.52 -6.78
CA LEU A 392 9.35 17.52 -6.08
C LEU A 392 10.32 16.84 -5.12
N ILE A 393 9.77 16.16 -4.12
CA ILE A 393 10.53 15.55 -3.03
C ILE A 393 9.97 14.17 -2.69
N ASP A 394 10.87 13.27 -2.30
CA ASP A 394 10.50 12.04 -1.60
C ASP A 394 10.56 12.31 -0.10
N VAL A 395 9.60 11.75 0.63
CA VAL A 395 9.60 11.77 2.10
C VAL A 395 9.53 10.35 2.65
N ARG A 396 10.01 10.17 3.87
CA ARG A 396 9.92 8.92 4.62
C ARG A 396 9.55 9.16 6.07
N ARG A 397 8.87 8.17 6.65
CA ARG A 397 8.63 8.12 8.09
C ARG A 397 9.81 7.54 8.85
N THR A 398 9.83 7.79 10.15
CA THR A 398 10.74 7.15 11.11
C THR A 398 9.93 6.31 12.08
N LEU A 399 10.33 5.06 12.27
CA LEU A 399 9.85 4.20 13.33
C LEU A 399 10.69 4.43 14.58
N ILE A 400 10.04 4.75 15.69
CA ILE A 400 10.61 4.76 17.03
C ILE A 400 10.00 3.58 17.77
N VAL A 401 10.85 2.69 18.26
CA VAL A 401 10.42 1.44 18.88
C VAL A 401 11.27 1.14 20.11
N ARG A 402 10.65 0.77 21.22
CA ARG A 402 11.37 0.37 22.42
C ARG A 402 12.21 -0.87 22.10
N ARG A 403 13.49 -0.83 22.48
CA ARG A 403 14.43 -1.94 22.28
C ARG A 403 13.87 -3.20 22.91
N GLY A 404 13.94 -4.29 22.16
CA GLY A 404 13.63 -5.60 22.72
C GLY A 404 12.15 -5.85 23.03
N ILE A 405 11.20 -5.21 22.33
CA ILE A 405 9.77 -5.46 22.55
C ILE A 405 9.10 -6.41 21.53
N ALA A 406 9.54 -6.41 20.27
CA ALA A 406 8.82 -7.08 19.20
C ALA A 406 9.69 -7.38 17.99
N HIS A 407 9.30 -8.42 17.25
CA HIS A 407 9.71 -8.60 15.87
C HIS A 407 8.87 -7.68 14.99
N ILE A 408 9.51 -6.76 14.27
CA ILE A 408 8.83 -5.84 13.36
C ILE A 408 9.36 -6.04 11.95
N ALA A 409 8.43 -6.16 11.00
CA ALA A 409 8.74 -6.14 9.58
C ALA A 409 8.01 -4.99 8.89
N VAL A 410 8.54 -4.54 7.76
CA VAL A 410 7.95 -3.50 6.93
C VAL A 410 7.50 -4.05 5.59
N ASP A 411 6.36 -3.59 5.09
CA ASP A 411 5.86 -3.96 3.77
C ASP A 411 6.39 -3.04 2.65
N GLY A 412 5.99 -3.31 1.41
CA GLY A 412 6.37 -2.52 0.24
C GLY A 412 5.86 -1.08 0.22
N PHE A 413 4.94 -0.74 1.12
CA PHE A 413 4.38 0.60 1.30
C PHE A 413 4.97 1.34 2.51
N GLY A 414 5.99 0.76 3.16
CA GLY A 414 6.63 1.37 4.32
C GLY A 414 5.82 1.26 5.60
N ILE A 415 4.81 0.37 5.67
CA ILE A 415 3.98 0.18 6.86
C ILE A 415 4.62 -0.89 7.74
N PRO A 416 5.06 -0.56 8.96
CA PRO A 416 5.60 -1.54 9.89
C PRO A 416 4.46 -2.33 10.56
N ALA A 417 4.67 -3.63 10.77
CA ALA A 417 3.75 -4.49 11.50
C ALA A 417 4.49 -5.40 12.48
N VAL A 418 3.88 -5.57 13.66
CA VAL A 418 4.33 -6.55 14.66
C VAL A 418 4.03 -7.95 14.13
N ARG A 419 5.04 -8.81 14.09
CA ARG A 419 4.89 -10.20 13.66
C ARG A 419 4.51 -11.10 14.84
N LEU A 420 3.62 -12.07 14.57
CA LEU A 420 3.33 -13.14 15.52
C LEU A 420 4.59 -13.99 15.75
N ARG A 421 4.67 -14.57 16.94
CA ARG A 421 5.72 -15.51 17.34
C ARG A 421 5.54 -16.91 16.79
#